data_AF-A0A960ANA1-F1
#
_entry.id   AF-A0A960ANA1-F1
#
_cell.length_a   1.000
_cell.length_b   1.000
_cell.length_c   1.000
_cell.angle_alpha   90.00
_cell.angle_beta   90.00
_cell.angle_gamma   90.00
#
_symmetry.space_group_name_H-M   'P 1'
#
loop_
_entity.id
_entity.type
_entity.pdbx_description
1 polymer ?
#
loop_
_entity_poly.entity_id
_entity_poly.type
_entity_poly.pdbx_seq_one_letter_code
_entity_poly.pdbx_strand_id
1 'polypeptide(L)'
;MLKPMLGAGTAIAIGTGALLGGAAVPAQAKTVKACVKKKSGEVRILTGKKTCKKGWKKVSWNQKGKTGPQGNPGAQGPNLVVKDGTGKVLGKFLGVLPQGITIISVEIDGGSYLYLPSGALYPGFSSSSPSFKNNTCTGPAYVSSSSASSTQFLTGSAGGPTRFVYRPTTPVFGAPFAWQLTTTTEAVVNQPLWQLDSAGACVVDEASFTGTLVTMASVTAPQDVPGPLTIG
;
A
#
# COMPACT_ATOMS: atom_id res chain seq x y z
N MET A 1 -0.13 19.42 -68.33
CA MET A 1 -0.97 18.19 -68.36
C MET A 1 -0.76 17.47 -67.03
N LEU A 2 -1.50 17.80 -65.94
CA LEU A 2 -2.67 17.06 -65.37
C LEU A 2 -2.55 15.53 -65.49
N LYS A 3 -2.64 14.66 -64.46
CA LYS A 3 -3.30 14.69 -63.13
C LYS A 3 -2.72 13.59 -62.18
N PRO A 4 -2.95 13.66 -60.85
CA PRO A 4 -2.41 12.78 -59.81
C PRO A 4 -3.36 11.63 -59.39
N MET A 5 -2.85 10.62 -58.67
CA MET A 5 -3.67 9.69 -57.88
C MET A 5 -3.42 9.90 -56.37
N LEU A 6 -4.55 10.02 -55.67
CA LEU A 6 -4.72 10.24 -54.23
C LEU A 6 -4.63 8.90 -53.47
N GLY A 7 -4.06 8.93 -52.28
CA GLY A 7 -4.17 7.85 -51.28
C GLY A 7 -3.87 8.42 -49.89
N ALA A 8 -4.93 8.82 -49.18
CA ALA A 8 -4.89 9.52 -47.89
C ALA A 8 -4.58 8.57 -46.72
N GLY A 9 -3.78 9.07 -45.76
CA GLY A 9 -3.50 8.41 -44.49
C GLY A 9 -4.50 8.75 -43.38
N THR A 10 -4.46 7.97 -42.29
CA THR A 10 -5.15 8.29 -41.02
C THR A 10 -4.33 7.81 -39.83
N ALA A 11 -4.27 8.66 -38.80
CA ALA A 11 -3.39 8.62 -37.65
C ALA A 11 -3.96 7.85 -36.43
N ILE A 12 -3.05 7.67 -35.47
CA ILE A 12 -3.10 7.01 -34.15
C ILE A 12 -4.22 7.53 -33.23
N ALA A 13 -4.83 6.65 -32.43
CA ALA A 13 -5.54 7.01 -31.20
C ALA A 13 -5.27 6.03 -30.05
N ILE A 14 -4.93 6.61 -28.90
CA ILE A 14 -4.52 5.99 -27.63
C ILE A 14 -5.76 5.53 -26.85
N GLY A 15 -5.78 4.27 -26.41
CA GLY A 15 -6.87 3.71 -25.61
C GLY A 15 -6.64 3.88 -24.09
N THR A 16 -7.24 4.90 -23.50
CA THR A 16 -7.43 5.02 -22.05
C THR A 16 -8.68 4.25 -21.61
N GLY A 17 -8.49 3.13 -20.91
CA GLY A 17 -9.56 2.38 -20.24
C GLY A 17 -10.00 3.09 -18.97
N ALA A 18 -11.14 3.80 -19.03
CA ALA A 18 -11.75 4.45 -17.89
C ALA A 18 -12.45 3.43 -16.98
N LEU A 19 -12.12 3.53 -15.69
CA LEU A 19 -12.69 2.83 -14.55
C LEU A 19 -14.23 2.87 -14.54
N LEU A 20 -14.82 1.70 -14.29
CA LEU A 20 -16.25 1.51 -14.00
C LEU A 20 -16.62 2.22 -12.70
N GLY A 21 -16.89 3.52 -12.78
CA GLY A 21 -17.59 4.26 -11.74
C GLY A 21 -19.06 3.81 -11.73
N GLY A 22 -19.47 3.09 -10.69
CA GLY A 22 -20.87 2.78 -10.42
C GLY A 22 -21.68 4.07 -10.29
N ALA A 23 -22.27 4.53 -11.38
CA ALA A 23 -23.23 5.61 -11.38
C ALA A 23 -24.50 5.08 -10.69
N ALA A 24 -24.67 5.40 -9.40
CA ALA A 24 -25.98 5.38 -8.79
C ALA A 24 -26.88 6.29 -9.64
N VAL A 25 -27.80 5.70 -10.39
CA VAL A 25 -28.77 6.44 -11.20
C VAL A 25 -29.48 7.40 -10.25
N PRO A 26 -29.35 8.73 -10.42
CA PRO A 26 -30.06 9.64 -9.55
C PRO A 26 -31.55 9.41 -9.79
N ALA A 27 -32.26 8.96 -8.74
CA ALA A 27 -33.72 8.95 -8.73
C ALA A 27 -34.17 10.33 -9.22
N GLN A 28 -34.86 10.37 -10.36
CA GLN A 28 -35.28 11.62 -10.98
C GLN A 28 -36.07 12.42 -9.94
N ALA A 29 -35.52 13.54 -9.49
CA ALA A 29 -36.17 14.40 -8.51
C ALA A 29 -37.57 14.73 -9.05
N LYS A 30 -38.62 14.31 -8.33
CA LYS A 30 -40.00 14.56 -8.76
C LYS A 30 -40.20 16.07 -8.84
N THR A 31 -40.33 16.60 -10.06
CA THR A 31 -40.63 18.02 -10.29
C THR A 31 -41.94 18.35 -9.58
N VAL A 32 -41.86 19.22 -8.58
CA VAL A 32 -43.04 19.72 -7.87
C VAL A 32 -43.68 20.78 -8.75
N LYS A 33 -44.95 20.57 -9.10
CA LYS A 33 -45.75 21.52 -9.86
C LYS A 33 -46.74 22.17 -8.91
N ALA A 34 -46.92 23.48 -8.98
CA ALA A 34 -47.92 24.20 -8.20
C ALA A 34 -48.60 25.27 -9.04
N CYS A 35 -49.76 25.72 -8.58
CA CYS A 35 -50.44 26.91 -9.08
C CYS A 35 -50.35 28.00 -8.03
N VAL A 36 -49.95 29.21 -8.45
CA VAL A 36 -49.88 30.39 -7.60
C VAL A 36 -50.91 31.41 -8.08
N LYS A 37 -51.80 31.88 -7.20
CA LYS A 37 -52.82 32.87 -7.54
C LYS A 37 -52.16 34.22 -7.80
N LYS A 38 -52.38 34.80 -8.98
CA LYS A 38 -51.61 35.98 -9.44
C LYS A 38 -51.71 37.20 -8.53
N LYS A 39 -52.87 37.41 -7.89
CA LYS A 39 -53.14 38.61 -7.07
C LYS A 39 -52.80 38.44 -5.59
N SER A 40 -52.96 37.24 -5.04
CA SER A 40 -52.82 37.01 -3.59
C SER A 40 -51.64 36.12 -3.21
N GLY A 41 -50.93 35.54 -4.17
CA GLY A 41 -49.81 34.63 -3.90
C GLY A 41 -50.21 33.26 -3.34
N GLU A 42 -51.50 32.96 -3.19
CA GLU A 42 -51.98 31.66 -2.69
C GLU A 42 -51.39 30.51 -3.53
N VAL A 43 -50.75 29.53 -2.89
CA VAL A 43 -50.07 28.41 -3.56
C VAL A 43 -50.86 27.12 -3.37
N ARG A 44 -51.08 26.38 -4.46
CA ARG A 44 -51.69 25.04 -4.45
C ARG A 44 -50.81 24.06 -5.21
N ILE A 45 -50.33 23.02 -4.52
CA ILE A 45 -49.52 21.96 -5.14
C ILE A 45 -50.43 21.12 -6.05
N LEU A 46 -49.95 20.84 -7.25
CA LEU A 46 -50.63 19.99 -8.23
C LEU A 46 -50.21 18.54 -8.05
N THR A 47 -51.18 17.69 -7.72
CA THR A 47 -51.04 16.23 -7.78
C THR A 47 -51.69 15.72 -9.08
N GLY A 48 -50.96 14.91 -9.85
CA GLY A 48 -51.42 14.36 -11.13
C GLY A 48 -51.45 15.36 -12.30
N LYS A 49 -52.32 15.13 -13.30
CA LYS A 49 -52.44 15.92 -14.54
C LYS A 49 -53.38 17.14 -14.44
N LYS A 50 -53.56 17.71 -13.25
CA LYS A 50 -54.45 18.87 -13.04
C LYS A 50 -53.86 20.17 -13.61
N THR A 51 -54.71 21.04 -14.16
CA THR A 51 -54.36 22.36 -14.70
C THR A 51 -54.72 23.47 -13.71
N CYS A 52 -54.05 24.63 -13.83
CA CYS A 52 -54.34 25.79 -12.99
C CYS A 52 -55.64 26.46 -13.41
N LYS A 53 -56.45 26.90 -12.44
CA LYS A 53 -57.68 27.67 -12.70
C LYS A 53 -57.35 29.05 -13.30
N LYS A 54 -58.33 29.68 -13.98
CA LYS A 54 -58.19 31.05 -14.51
C LYS A 54 -57.82 32.02 -13.37
N GLY A 55 -56.85 32.90 -13.61
CA GLY A 55 -56.30 33.80 -12.59
C GLY A 55 -55.12 33.24 -11.77
N TRP A 56 -54.71 32.01 -12.05
CA TRP A 56 -53.55 31.36 -11.43
C TRP A 56 -52.41 31.17 -12.45
N LYS A 57 -51.17 31.17 -11.97
CA LYS A 57 -49.96 30.91 -12.75
C LYS A 57 -49.37 29.57 -12.32
N LYS A 58 -49.05 28.70 -13.27
CA LYS A 58 -48.33 27.46 -12.99
C LYS A 58 -46.87 27.78 -12.71
N VAL A 59 -46.34 27.21 -11.65
CA VAL A 59 -44.91 27.21 -11.33
C VAL A 59 -44.47 25.77 -11.17
N SER A 60 -43.21 25.50 -11.49
CA SER A 60 -42.61 24.20 -11.24
C SER A 60 -41.19 24.39 -10.78
N TRP A 61 -40.80 23.65 -9.76
CA TRP A 61 -39.42 23.60 -9.32
C TRP A 61 -39.02 22.14 -9.09
N ASN A 62 -37.76 21.89 -9.38
CA ASN A 62 -37.01 20.72 -8.96
C ASN A 62 -35.91 21.26 -8.04
N GLN A 63 -35.69 20.64 -6.88
CA GLN A 63 -34.49 20.98 -6.11
C GLN A 63 -33.85 19.71 -5.58
N LYS A 64 -32.84 19.25 -6.31
CA LYS A 64 -31.60 18.83 -5.65
C LYS A 64 -30.65 20.01 -5.83
N GLY A 65 -30.30 20.69 -4.75
CA GLY A 65 -29.22 21.68 -4.79
C GLY A 65 -27.93 21.03 -5.28
N LYS A 66 -26.98 21.80 -5.81
CA LYS A 66 -25.64 21.26 -6.08
C LYS A 66 -25.11 20.68 -4.78
N THR A 67 -24.55 19.47 -4.84
CA THR A 67 -23.76 18.95 -3.72
C THR A 67 -22.72 20.02 -3.38
N GLY A 68 -22.58 20.36 -2.09
CA GLY A 68 -21.55 21.30 -1.65
C GLY A 68 -20.16 20.84 -2.10
N PRO A 69 -19.16 21.74 -2.13
CA PRO A 69 -17.79 21.31 -2.35
C PRO A 69 -17.43 20.23 -1.32
N GLN A 70 -16.59 19.28 -1.73
CA GLN A 70 -15.99 18.35 -0.77
C GLN A 70 -15.32 19.17 0.34
N GLY A 71 -15.52 18.76 1.60
CA GLY A 71 -14.83 19.40 2.71
C GLY A 71 -13.32 19.33 2.53
N ASN A 72 -12.59 20.27 3.14
CA ASN A 72 -11.14 20.18 3.17
C ASN A 72 -10.72 18.83 3.80
N PRO A 73 -9.60 18.24 3.35
CA PRO A 73 -9.01 17.12 4.06
C PRO A 73 -8.86 17.43 5.56
N GLY A 74 -9.05 16.42 6.41
CA GLY A 74 -8.78 16.55 7.84
C GLY A 74 -7.31 16.91 8.09
N ALA A 75 -7.02 17.47 9.27
CA ALA A 75 -5.64 17.70 9.68
C ALA A 75 -4.86 16.36 9.73
N GLN A 76 -3.58 16.40 9.36
CA GLN A 76 -2.69 15.26 9.53
C GLN A 76 -2.61 14.89 11.02
N GLY A 77 -2.70 13.59 11.34
CA GLY A 77 -2.55 13.11 12.71
C GLY A 77 -1.16 13.41 13.28
N PRO A 78 -0.99 13.32 14.62
CA PRO A 78 0.31 13.50 15.24
C PRO A 78 1.35 12.50 14.69
N ASN A 79 2.55 12.98 14.41
CA ASN A 79 3.69 12.10 14.09
C ASN A 79 4.16 11.42 15.38
N LEU A 80 3.67 10.20 15.60
CA LEU A 80 4.06 9.41 16.77
C LEU A 80 5.49 8.89 16.62
N VAL A 81 6.27 8.93 17.70
CA VAL A 81 7.60 8.30 17.76
C VAL A 81 7.61 7.17 18.77
N VAL A 82 8.56 6.26 18.58
CA VAL A 82 8.88 5.23 19.57
C VAL A 82 10.09 5.70 20.36
N LYS A 83 10.00 5.60 21.69
CA LYS A 83 11.10 5.91 22.61
C LYS A 83 11.52 4.63 23.34
N ASP A 84 12.81 4.50 23.60
CA ASP A 84 13.35 3.42 24.43
C ASP A 84 13.06 3.65 25.92
N GLY A 85 13.44 2.70 26.77
CA GLY A 85 13.25 2.74 28.22
C GLY A 85 14.03 3.87 28.92
N THR A 86 14.96 4.53 28.22
CA THR A 86 15.66 5.74 28.70
C THR A 86 14.98 7.03 28.27
N GLY A 87 13.94 6.95 27.44
CA GLY A 87 13.23 8.08 26.84
C GLY A 87 13.87 8.60 25.55
N LYS A 88 14.94 7.97 25.05
CA LYS A 88 15.57 8.34 23.79
C LYS A 88 14.68 7.93 22.62
N VAL A 89 14.53 8.82 21.63
CA VAL A 89 13.79 8.52 20.41
C VAL A 89 14.54 7.43 19.61
N LEU A 90 13.84 6.34 19.35
CA LEU A 90 14.30 5.22 18.53
C LEU A 90 14.00 5.46 17.04
N GLY A 91 12.77 5.88 16.72
CA GLY A 91 12.33 6.09 15.35
C GLY A 91 10.85 6.46 15.26
N LYS A 92 10.31 6.57 14.04
CA LYS A 92 8.88 6.89 13.83
C LYS A 92 8.02 5.66 14.04
N PHE A 93 6.89 5.81 14.70
CA PHE A 93 5.95 4.72 14.89
C PHE A 93 5.17 4.46 13.59
N LEU A 94 5.26 3.23 13.07
CA LEU A 94 4.54 2.79 11.87
C LEU A 94 3.28 1.98 12.18
N GLY A 95 3.19 1.39 13.37
CA GLY A 95 2.04 0.59 13.78
C GLY A 95 2.38 -0.52 14.77
N VAL A 96 1.37 -1.29 15.12
CA VAL A 96 1.50 -2.52 15.93
C VAL A 96 0.98 -3.69 15.13
N LEU A 97 1.72 -4.79 15.13
CA LEU A 97 1.31 -6.06 14.52
C LEU A 97 0.88 -7.02 15.65
N PRO A 98 -0.41 -7.40 15.72
CA PRO A 98 -0.88 -8.36 16.71
C PRO A 98 -0.59 -9.79 16.23
N GLN A 99 0.36 -10.48 16.87
CA GLN A 99 0.70 -11.88 16.58
C GLN A 99 0.63 -12.74 17.85
N GLY A 100 -0.33 -12.46 18.74
CA GLY A 100 -0.37 -13.01 20.11
C GLY A 100 0.63 -12.36 21.07
N ILE A 101 1.70 -11.77 20.53
CA ILE A 101 2.57 -10.80 21.18
C ILE A 101 2.45 -9.45 20.46
N THR A 102 2.60 -8.34 21.18
CA THR A 102 2.68 -7.01 20.60
C THR A 102 4.02 -6.85 19.91
N ILE A 103 4.03 -6.57 18.61
CA ILE A 103 5.24 -6.20 17.87
C ILE A 103 5.07 -4.77 17.37
N ILE A 104 6.02 -3.90 17.71
CA ILE A 104 6.01 -2.48 17.37
C ILE A 104 6.80 -2.30 16.08
N SER A 105 6.17 -1.73 15.06
CA SER A 105 6.82 -1.38 13.79
C SER A 105 7.38 0.03 13.87
N VAL A 106 8.67 0.19 13.59
CA VAL A 106 9.42 1.44 13.74
C VAL A 106 10.20 1.76 12.47
N GLU A 107 10.05 2.98 11.96
CA GLU A 107 10.90 3.50 10.89
C GLU A 107 12.20 4.07 11.47
N ILE A 108 13.34 3.54 11.03
CA ILE A 108 14.68 3.98 11.38
C ILE A 108 15.47 4.10 10.07
N ASP A 109 16.05 5.27 9.79
CA ASP A 109 16.86 5.52 8.58
C ASP A 109 16.18 5.05 7.26
N GLY A 110 14.86 5.25 7.16
CA GLY A 110 14.06 4.87 6.00
C GLY A 110 13.78 3.36 5.88
N GLY A 111 14.16 2.54 6.85
CA GLY A 111 13.81 1.12 6.96
C GLY A 111 12.76 0.88 8.05
N SER A 112 11.84 -0.06 7.80
CA SER A 112 10.85 -0.55 8.76
C SER A 112 11.42 -1.74 9.51
N TYR A 113 11.49 -1.63 10.83
CA TYR A 113 12.02 -2.63 11.73
C TYR A 113 10.97 -3.02 12.77
N LEU A 114 11.00 -4.28 13.18
CA LEU A 114 10.05 -4.82 14.15
C LEU A 114 10.74 -4.95 15.50
N TYR A 115 10.16 -4.37 16.53
CA TYR A 115 10.67 -4.43 17.90
C TYR A 115 9.66 -5.10 18.83
N LEU A 116 10.18 -5.91 19.75
CA LEU A 116 9.42 -6.35 20.91
C LEU A 116 9.26 -5.20 21.91
N PRO A 117 8.23 -5.21 22.79
CA PRO A 117 8.05 -4.18 23.80
C PRO A 117 9.22 -4.08 24.77
N SER A 118 10.03 -5.14 24.89
CA SER A 118 11.27 -5.18 25.67
C SER A 118 12.42 -4.36 25.06
N GLY A 119 12.28 -3.85 23.84
CA GLY A 119 13.33 -3.14 23.10
C GLY A 119 14.25 -4.04 22.27
N ALA A 120 13.99 -5.35 22.25
CA ALA A 120 14.72 -6.29 21.38
C ALA A 120 14.23 -6.19 19.93
N LEU A 121 15.17 -6.12 18.98
CA LEU A 121 14.90 -6.19 17.56
C LEU A 121 14.47 -7.61 17.18
N TYR A 122 13.29 -7.71 16.59
CA TYR A 122 12.63 -8.95 16.21
C TYR A 122 13.03 -9.35 14.77
N PRO A 123 13.50 -10.60 14.53
CA PRO A 123 13.96 -11.06 13.21
C PRO A 123 12.84 -11.31 12.18
N GLY A 124 11.71 -10.61 12.30
CA GLY A 124 10.58 -10.79 11.41
C GLY A 124 9.85 -12.12 11.60
N PHE A 125 9.17 -12.58 10.56
CA PHE A 125 8.24 -13.73 10.65
C PHE A 125 8.87 -15.09 10.39
N SER A 126 10.20 -15.14 10.17
CA SER A 126 10.97 -16.37 9.99
C SER A 126 12.14 -16.37 10.97
N SER A 127 12.50 -17.55 11.47
CA SER A 127 13.72 -17.74 12.27
C SER A 127 14.97 -17.99 11.40
N SER A 128 14.81 -18.00 10.08
CA SER A 128 15.89 -18.21 9.11
C SER A 128 16.20 -16.94 8.31
N SER A 129 17.44 -16.82 7.81
CA SER A 129 17.85 -15.71 6.95
C SER A 129 17.24 -15.80 5.54
N PRO A 130 17.38 -14.76 4.70
CA PRO A 130 17.24 -14.95 3.26
C PRO A 130 18.25 -15.96 2.72
N SER A 131 18.04 -16.41 1.48
CA SER A 131 18.80 -17.50 0.88
C SER A 131 20.14 -17.02 0.30
N PHE A 132 21.11 -17.92 0.21
CA PHE A 132 22.45 -17.75 -0.35
C PHE A 132 22.71 -18.83 -1.39
N LYS A 133 23.63 -18.58 -2.32
CA LYS A 133 24.06 -19.55 -3.35
C LYS A 133 25.29 -20.37 -2.97
N ASN A 134 25.71 -20.35 -1.71
CA ASN A 134 26.80 -21.19 -1.21
C ASN A 134 26.52 -21.70 0.21
N ASN A 135 27.14 -22.84 0.54
CA ASN A 135 27.04 -23.52 1.83
C ASN A 135 27.78 -22.82 2.98
N THR A 136 28.33 -21.64 2.75
CA THR A 136 28.92 -20.78 3.80
C THR A 136 28.02 -19.61 4.18
N CYS A 137 26.90 -19.41 3.47
CA CYS A 137 25.97 -18.30 3.66
C CYS A 137 26.68 -16.93 3.63
N THR A 138 27.63 -16.80 2.70
CA THR A 138 28.40 -15.56 2.48
C THR A 138 28.04 -14.92 1.14
N GLY A 139 28.37 -13.64 0.97
CA GLY A 139 28.12 -12.90 -0.26
C GLY A 139 26.68 -12.36 -0.35
N PRO A 140 26.15 -12.17 -1.58
CA PRO A 140 24.82 -11.61 -1.77
C PRO A 140 23.74 -12.56 -1.22
N ALA A 141 22.74 -11.97 -0.58
CA ALA A 141 21.54 -12.68 -0.15
C ALA A 141 20.44 -12.53 -1.21
N TYR A 142 19.52 -13.49 -1.24
CA TYR A 142 18.50 -13.61 -2.28
C TYR A 142 17.14 -13.92 -1.68
N VAL A 143 16.09 -13.46 -2.38
CA VAL A 143 14.72 -13.96 -2.21
C VAL A 143 14.34 -14.72 -3.47
N SER A 144 13.86 -15.94 -3.33
CA SER A 144 13.36 -16.75 -4.44
C SER A 144 11.98 -16.28 -4.89
N SER A 145 11.74 -16.36 -6.20
CA SER A 145 10.47 -16.00 -6.84
C SER A 145 10.14 -17.02 -7.91
N SER A 146 8.94 -17.61 -7.79
CA SER A 146 8.44 -18.65 -8.70
C SER A 146 7.50 -18.12 -9.79
N SER A 147 7.20 -16.82 -9.81
CA SER A 147 6.31 -16.20 -10.81
C SER A 147 6.74 -14.80 -11.21
N ALA A 148 6.33 -14.35 -12.41
CA ALA A 148 6.59 -12.98 -12.86
C ALA A 148 5.93 -11.94 -11.94
N SER A 149 4.72 -12.21 -11.43
CA SER A 149 4.01 -11.32 -10.52
C SER A 149 4.72 -11.17 -9.17
N SER A 150 5.23 -12.25 -8.59
CA SER A 150 6.04 -12.17 -7.36
C SER A 150 7.36 -11.45 -7.60
N THR A 151 8.02 -11.67 -8.75
CA THR A 151 9.24 -10.93 -9.13
C THR A 151 8.97 -9.44 -9.26
N GLN A 152 7.84 -9.05 -9.86
CA GLN A 152 7.42 -7.65 -9.97
C GLN A 152 7.11 -7.03 -8.60
N PHE A 153 6.44 -7.77 -7.71
CA PHE A 153 6.18 -7.31 -6.35
C PHE A 153 7.49 -7.06 -5.57
N LEU A 154 8.43 -7.99 -5.63
CA LEU A 154 9.72 -7.89 -4.94
C LEU A 154 10.57 -6.74 -5.49
N THR A 155 10.74 -6.67 -6.81
CA THR A 155 11.55 -5.61 -7.44
C THR A 155 10.88 -4.24 -7.35
N GLY A 156 9.54 -4.17 -7.39
CA GLY A 156 8.78 -2.93 -7.16
C GLY A 156 8.85 -2.42 -5.72
N SER A 157 9.24 -3.27 -4.77
CA SER A 157 9.49 -2.89 -3.37
C SER A 157 10.93 -2.42 -3.13
N ALA A 158 11.80 -2.49 -4.13
CA ALA A 158 13.20 -2.06 -4.02
C ALA A 158 13.30 -0.55 -3.72
N GLY A 159 14.20 -0.18 -2.81
CA GLY A 159 14.31 1.19 -2.30
C GLY A 159 13.18 1.62 -1.34
N GLY A 160 12.18 0.75 -1.13
CA GLY A 160 11.15 0.96 -0.12
C GLY A 160 11.65 0.71 1.32
N PRO A 161 10.75 0.85 2.31
CA PRO A 161 11.11 0.69 3.72
C PRO A 161 11.25 -0.78 4.14
N THR A 162 10.90 -1.75 3.29
CA THR A 162 10.97 -3.16 3.64
C THR A 162 12.41 -3.57 4.00
N ARG A 163 12.56 -4.18 5.18
CA ARG A 163 13.81 -4.77 5.64
C ARG A 163 13.57 -6.22 6.00
N PHE A 164 14.46 -7.07 5.53
CA PHE A 164 14.54 -8.46 5.97
C PHE A 164 15.56 -8.50 7.08
N VAL A 165 15.12 -8.79 8.29
CA VAL A 165 15.98 -8.84 9.47
C VAL A 165 16.22 -10.30 9.80
N TYR A 166 17.45 -10.66 10.07
CA TYR A 166 17.81 -11.96 10.61
C TYR A 166 18.66 -11.77 11.85
N ARG A 167 18.48 -12.65 12.84
CA ARG A 167 19.44 -12.86 13.91
C ARG A 167 19.30 -14.29 14.42
N PRO A 168 20.37 -14.94 14.90
CA PRO A 168 20.23 -16.17 15.66
C PRO A 168 19.27 -15.94 16.82
N THR A 169 18.34 -16.86 17.03
CA THR A 169 17.33 -16.81 18.11
C THR A 169 17.55 -17.88 19.17
N THR A 170 18.38 -18.89 18.86
CA THR A 170 18.71 -20.00 19.76
C THR A 170 20.23 -20.05 19.97
N PRO A 171 20.71 -20.21 21.22
CA PRO A 171 19.94 -20.30 22.48
C PRO A 171 19.45 -18.94 22.99
N VAL A 172 20.02 -17.85 22.47
CA VAL A 172 19.63 -16.47 22.78
C VAL A 172 19.72 -15.64 21.52
N PHE A 173 19.16 -14.44 21.58
CA PHE A 173 19.22 -13.48 20.48
C PHE A 173 20.67 -13.05 20.19
N GLY A 174 21.18 -13.41 19.02
CA GLY A 174 22.51 -13.04 18.52
C GLY A 174 22.53 -11.65 17.87
N ALA A 175 23.65 -11.28 17.25
CA ALA A 175 23.76 -10.01 16.53
C ALA A 175 22.81 -9.95 15.31
N PRO A 176 22.11 -8.83 15.08
CA PRO A 176 21.19 -8.73 13.95
C PRO A 176 21.88 -8.31 12.64
N PHE A 177 21.31 -8.79 11.55
CA PHE A 177 21.65 -8.46 10.17
C PHE A 177 20.39 -8.01 9.44
N ALA A 178 20.54 -7.13 8.46
CA ALA A 178 19.42 -6.68 7.67
C ALA A 178 19.77 -6.55 6.20
N TRP A 179 18.76 -6.75 5.36
CA TRP A 179 18.86 -6.54 3.92
C TRP A 179 17.65 -5.77 3.39
N GLN A 180 17.88 -5.06 2.29
CA GLN A 180 16.84 -4.45 1.48
C GLN A 180 16.77 -5.10 0.11
N LEU A 181 15.57 -5.11 -0.48
CA LEU A 181 15.36 -5.60 -1.85
C LEU A 181 16.04 -4.66 -2.85
N THR A 182 16.59 -5.25 -3.91
CA THR A 182 17.09 -4.52 -5.07
C THR A 182 16.22 -4.79 -6.29
N THR A 183 16.46 -4.08 -7.38
CA THR A 183 15.83 -4.35 -8.67
C THR A 183 16.56 -5.43 -9.46
N THR A 184 17.71 -5.91 -8.98
CA THR A 184 18.55 -6.88 -9.69
C THR A 184 18.00 -8.28 -9.54
N THR A 185 17.79 -8.95 -10.67
CA THR A 185 17.29 -10.33 -10.73
C THR A 185 18.24 -11.24 -11.49
N GLU A 186 18.16 -12.54 -11.19
CA GLU A 186 18.93 -13.59 -11.82
C GLU A 186 18.02 -14.79 -12.08
N ALA A 187 17.95 -15.27 -13.33
CA ALA A 187 17.28 -16.53 -13.64
C ALA A 187 18.24 -17.69 -13.37
N VAL A 188 17.79 -18.69 -12.62
CA VAL A 188 18.61 -19.85 -12.24
C VAL A 188 17.87 -21.16 -12.53
N VAL A 189 18.66 -22.21 -12.78
CA VAL A 189 18.16 -23.57 -13.03
C VAL A 189 18.94 -24.53 -12.14
N ASN A 190 18.24 -25.38 -11.41
CA ASN A 190 18.80 -26.36 -10.47
C ASN A 190 19.86 -25.77 -9.52
N GLN A 191 19.62 -24.54 -9.03
CA GLN A 191 20.52 -23.85 -8.12
C GLN A 191 20.23 -24.28 -6.68
N PRO A 192 21.17 -24.95 -5.98
CA PRO A 192 21.03 -25.16 -4.55
C PRO A 192 21.07 -23.81 -3.81
N LEU A 193 20.22 -23.67 -2.81
CA LEU A 193 20.11 -22.53 -1.94
C LEU A 193 20.35 -22.93 -0.49
N TRP A 194 20.95 -22.03 0.27
CA TRP A 194 21.28 -22.20 1.68
C TRP A 194 20.79 -21.02 2.50
N GLN A 195 20.50 -21.21 3.77
CA GLN A 195 20.10 -20.14 4.69
C GLN A 195 20.74 -20.35 6.06
N LEU A 196 20.85 -19.28 6.84
CA LEU A 196 21.19 -19.37 8.25
C LEU A 196 19.94 -19.81 9.01
N ASP A 197 20.03 -20.86 9.81
CA ASP A 197 18.94 -21.31 10.68
C ASP A 197 18.83 -20.50 11.97
N SER A 198 17.95 -20.91 12.89
CA SER A 198 17.75 -20.23 14.17
C SER A 198 18.98 -20.19 15.09
N ALA A 199 19.98 -21.06 14.87
CA ALA A 199 21.23 -21.10 15.62
C ALA A 199 22.39 -20.39 14.91
N GLY A 200 22.18 -19.89 13.68
CA GLY A 200 23.23 -19.29 12.87
C GLY A 200 24.04 -20.27 12.03
N ALA A 201 23.62 -21.53 11.95
CA ALA A 201 24.26 -22.51 11.09
C ALA A 201 23.77 -22.35 9.64
N CYS A 202 24.69 -22.42 8.67
CA CYS A 202 24.33 -22.42 7.27
C CYS A 202 23.83 -23.82 6.86
N VAL A 203 22.54 -23.92 6.58
CA VAL A 203 21.84 -25.16 6.23
C VAL A 203 21.26 -25.08 4.82
N VAL A 204 20.96 -26.23 4.22
CA VAL A 204 20.25 -26.27 2.94
C VAL A 204 18.85 -25.67 3.13
N ASP A 205 18.52 -24.68 2.32
CA ASP A 205 17.19 -24.09 2.23
C ASP A 205 16.36 -24.86 1.19
N GLU A 206 16.85 -24.86 -0.05
CA GLU A 206 16.27 -25.60 -1.16
C GLU A 206 17.37 -26.32 -1.93
N ALA A 207 17.29 -27.66 -2.02
CA ALA A 207 18.34 -28.45 -2.64
C ALA A 207 18.51 -28.17 -4.14
N SER A 208 17.47 -27.68 -4.82
CA SER A 208 17.50 -27.39 -6.24
C SER A 208 16.35 -26.45 -6.65
N PHE A 209 16.63 -25.14 -6.66
CA PHE A 209 15.69 -24.11 -7.09
C PHE A 209 15.82 -23.82 -8.60
N THR A 210 14.68 -23.73 -9.29
CA THR A 210 14.58 -23.23 -10.67
C THR A 210 13.56 -22.10 -10.72
N GLY A 211 14.00 -20.91 -11.11
CA GLY A 211 13.16 -19.72 -11.09
C GLY A 211 13.97 -18.44 -11.13
N THR A 212 13.42 -17.37 -10.55
CA THR A 212 14.11 -16.07 -10.45
C THR A 212 14.56 -15.82 -9.02
N LEU A 213 15.82 -15.45 -8.84
CA LEU A 213 16.34 -14.89 -7.60
C LEU A 213 16.33 -13.37 -7.69
N VAL A 214 15.82 -12.70 -6.67
CA VAL A 214 15.94 -11.25 -6.50
C VAL A 214 17.08 -11.00 -5.52
N THR A 215 18.07 -10.23 -5.96
CA THR A 215 19.25 -9.92 -5.14
C THR A 215 18.88 -8.93 -4.05
N MET A 216 19.51 -9.06 -2.89
CA MET A 216 19.35 -8.16 -1.76
C MET A 216 20.67 -7.46 -1.45
N ALA A 217 20.58 -6.23 -0.98
CA ALA A 217 21.74 -5.46 -0.50
C ALA A 217 21.75 -5.45 1.03
N SER A 218 22.91 -5.75 1.62
CA SER A 218 23.09 -5.64 3.07
C SER A 218 22.96 -4.20 3.52
N VAL A 219 22.30 -3.99 4.65
CA VAL A 219 22.17 -2.71 5.32
C VAL A 219 22.44 -2.88 6.81
N THR A 220 22.83 -1.80 7.49
CA THR A 220 23.07 -1.85 8.93
C THR A 220 21.76 -2.09 9.66
N ALA A 221 21.69 -3.20 10.40
CA ALA A 221 20.57 -3.46 11.29
C ALA A 221 20.68 -2.57 12.55
N PRO A 222 19.58 -1.94 12.98
CA PRO A 222 19.48 -1.36 14.32
C PRO A 222 19.83 -2.39 15.40
N GLN A 223 20.29 -1.91 16.54
CA GLN A 223 20.59 -2.78 17.68
C GLN A 223 19.40 -2.86 18.64
N ASP A 224 19.48 -3.78 19.59
CA ASP A 224 18.57 -3.80 20.74
C ASP A 224 18.72 -2.51 21.55
N VAL A 225 17.62 -2.05 22.13
CA VAL A 225 17.58 -0.88 23.00
C VAL A 225 16.96 -1.23 24.35
N PRO A 226 17.21 -0.44 25.40
CA PRO A 226 16.54 -0.65 26.69
C PRO A 226 15.02 -0.60 26.53
N GLY A 227 14.31 -1.55 27.13
CA GLY A 227 12.85 -1.50 27.27
C GLY A 227 12.39 -0.91 28.61
N PRO A 228 11.08 -0.75 28.82
CA PRO A 228 10.02 -0.96 27.83
C PRO A 228 9.96 0.16 26.79
N LEU A 229 9.58 -0.18 25.56
CA LEU A 229 9.32 0.81 24.52
C LEU A 229 8.01 1.56 24.81
N THR A 230 8.01 2.86 24.51
CA THR A 230 6.83 3.73 24.64
C THR A 230 6.52 4.44 23.33
N ILE A 231 5.24 4.76 23.10
CA ILE A 231 4.76 5.47 21.90
C ILE A 231 4.21 6.81 22.35
N GLY A 232 4.71 7.90 21.76
CA GLY A 232 4.25 9.27 22.05
C GLY A 232 5.24 10.31 21.54
#